data_AF-A0AAE1GEQ2-F1
#
_entry.id   AF-A0AAE1GEQ2-F1
#
_cell.length_a   1.000
_cell.length_b   1.000
_cell.length_c   1.000
_cell.angle_alpha   90.00
_cell.angle_beta   90.00
_cell.angle_gamma   90.00
#
_symmetry.space_group_name_H-M   'P 1'
#
loop_
_entity.id
_entity.type
_entity.pdbx_description
1 polymer ?
#
loop_
_entity_poly.entity_id
_entity_poly.type
_entity_poly.pdbx_seq_one_letter_code
_entity_poly.pdbx_strand_id
1 'polypeptide(L)'
;MSTVQELLGEAQLLGIEGKAEIQVYVKGRQEEERLERAAIRENEREQREQEKLKWEHEKEVLELKLRASESQSSSGSEGVSSTTVTPRLQLSKYVEGDDIEPFIERFEMVADTYRLDDDIKKLEFINLFDGKALSILHRLDSTARDYENMKKALLQAYGLTVDDARNQFWRASLQDKETVAQFSALGEVLPSRIVGSAENQQGENVANDG
;
A
#
# COMPACT_ATOMS: atom_id res chain seq x y z
N MET A 1 29.46 32.51 -7.99
CA MET A 1 30.27 33.71 -7.74
C MET A 1 30.03 34.58 -8.93
N SER A 2 29.02 35.43 -8.83
CA SER A 2 28.82 36.43 -9.87
C SER A 2 30.03 37.35 -9.90
N THR A 3 30.53 37.64 -11.09
CA THR A 3 31.72 38.47 -11.24
C THR A 3 31.39 39.93 -10.93
N VAL A 4 32.38 40.71 -10.53
CA VAL A 4 32.19 42.15 -10.25
C VAL A 4 31.61 42.88 -11.47
N GLN A 5 31.95 42.45 -12.69
CA GLN A 5 31.40 43.01 -13.93
C GLN A 5 29.93 42.67 -14.13
N GLU A 6 29.49 41.46 -13.79
CA GLU A 6 28.07 41.06 -13.84
C GLU A 6 27.22 41.87 -12.85
N LEU A 7 27.71 42.02 -11.61
CA LEU A 7 27.02 42.81 -10.58
C LEU A 7 26.99 44.30 -10.90
N LEU A 8 28.01 44.81 -11.62
CA LEU A 8 28.05 46.18 -12.12
C LEU A 8 26.99 46.41 -13.21
N GLY A 9 26.84 45.44 -14.12
CA GLY A 9 25.81 45.46 -15.17
C GLY A 9 24.40 45.38 -14.58
N GLU A 10 24.20 44.54 -13.54
CA GLU A 10 22.94 44.45 -12.80
C GLU A 10 22.59 45.78 -12.10
N ALA A 11 23.57 46.43 -11.45
CA ALA A 11 23.37 47.73 -10.80
C ALA A 11 22.97 48.83 -11.80
N GLN A 12 23.61 48.87 -12.98
CA GLN A 12 23.29 49.84 -14.04
C GLN A 12 21.90 49.57 -14.65
N LEU A 13 21.50 48.31 -14.82
CA LEU A 13 20.16 47.93 -15.27
C LEU A 13 19.07 48.33 -14.26
N LEU A 14 19.40 48.33 -12.97
CA LEU A 14 18.52 48.79 -11.89
C LEU A 14 18.47 50.32 -11.75
N GLY A 15 19.12 51.06 -12.66
CA GLY A 15 19.12 52.53 -12.67
C GLY A 15 20.04 53.16 -11.61
N ILE A 16 20.96 52.39 -11.03
CA ILE A 16 21.95 52.89 -10.06
C ILE A 16 23.14 53.46 -10.84
N GLU A 17 23.17 54.78 -11.02
CA GLU A 17 24.20 55.46 -11.81
C GLU A 17 25.35 56.02 -10.94
N GLY A 18 25.10 56.22 -9.64
CA GLY A 18 26.08 56.76 -8.70
C GLY A 18 27.20 55.78 -8.39
N LYS A 19 28.46 56.15 -8.65
CA LYS A 19 29.64 55.29 -8.36
C LYS A 19 29.71 54.80 -6.91
N ALA A 20 29.30 55.63 -5.96
CA ALA A 20 29.25 55.26 -4.54
C ALA A 20 28.13 54.25 -4.25
N GLU A 21 26.96 54.41 -4.88
CA GLU A 21 25.80 53.53 -4.73
C GLU A 21 26.04 52.17 -5.37
N ILE A 22 26.67 52.15 -6.55
CA ILE A 22 27.11 50.91 -7.22
C ILE A 22 28.10 50.14 -6.33
N GLN A 23 29.04 50.82 -5.67
CA GLN A 23 29.97 50.16 -4.75
C GLN A 23 29.27 49.55 -3.52
N VAL A 24 28.24 50.22 -2.99
CA VAL A 24 27.43 49.70 -1.88
C VAL A 24 26.62 48.49 -2.33
N TYR A 25 25.99 48.56 -3.51
CA TYR A 25 25.22 47.45 -4.10
C TYR A 25 26.07 46.20 -4.33
N VAL A 26 27.22 46.35 -4.99
CA VAL A 26 28.13 45.23 -5.27
C VAL A 26 28.65 44.60 -3.97
N LYS A 27 29.00 45.40 -2.96
CA LYS A 27 29.43 44.89 -1.65
C LYS A 27 28.29 44.15 -0.93
N GLY A 28 27.07 44.68 -0.97
CA GLY A 28 25.89 44.05 -0.38
C GLY A 28 25.59 42.70 -1.02
N ARG A 29 25.59 42.63 -2.35
CA ARG A 29 25.36 41.37 -3.10
C ARG A 29 26.43 40.32 -2.85
N GLN A 30 27.69 40.73 -2.77
CA GLN A 30 28.78 39.81 -2.43
C GLN A 30 28.68 39.28 -1.00
N GLU A 31 28.25 40.11 -0.05
CA GLU A 31 28.04 39.67 1.33
C GLU A 31 26.85 38.73 1.46
N GLU A 32 25.74 39.02 0.77
CA GLU A 32 24.57 38.14 0.68
C GLU A 32 24.95 36.76 0.09
N GLU A 33 25.67 36.72 -1.03
CA GLU A 33 26.13 35.46 -1.63
C GLU A 33 27.06 34.68 -0.67
N ARG A 34 27.86 35.38 0.15
CA ARG A 34 28.71 34.74 1.17
C ARG A 34 27.91 34.17 2.34
N LEU A 35 26.88 34.89 2.80
CA LEU A 35 26.00 34.45 3.87
C LEU A 35 25.15 33.26 3.42
N GLU A 36 24.58 33.28 2.21
CA GLU A 36 23.84 32.15 1.65
C GLU A 36 24.72 30.91 1.54
N ARG A 37 25.95 31.04 1.06
CA ARG A 37 26.91 29.92 1.00
C ARG A 37 27.31 29.42 2.38
N ALA A 38 27.41 30.30 3.37
CA ALA A 38 27.68 29.90 4.74
C ALA A 38 26.49 29.10 5.31
N ALA A 39 25.26 29.59 5.11
CA ALA A 39 24.03 28.93 5.52
C ALA A 39 23.82 27.58 4.83
N ILE A 40 24.12 27.46 3.53
CA ILE A 40 24.05 26.19 2.80
C ILE A 40 25.03 25.18 3.41
N ARG A 41 26.28 25.57 3.66
CA ARG A 41 27.28 24.67 4.26
C ARG A 41 26.93 24.26 5.69
N GLU A 42 26.33 25.15 6.46
CA GLU A 42 25.84 24.86 7.80
C GLU A 42 24.65 23.88 7.76
N ASN A 43 23.66 24.13 6.92
CA ASN A 43 22.51 23.24 6.74
C ASN A 43 22.93 21.86 6.21
N GLU A 44 23.86 21.77 5.26
CA GLU A 44 24.43 20.49 4.81
C GLU A 44 25.16 19.75 5.94
N ARG A 45 25.82 20.48 6.85
CA ARG A 45 26.47 19.90 8.01
C ARG A 45 25.45 19.37 9.01
N GLU A 46 24.42 20.15 9.32
CA GLU A 46 23.33 19.73 10.20
C GLU A 46 22.58 18.52 9.63
N GLN A 47 22.30 18.50 8.32
CA GLN A 47 21.68 17.34 7.67
C GLN A 47 22.55 16.09 7.79
N ARG A 48 23.86 16.19 7.53
CA ARG A 48 24.79 15.06 7.73
C ARG A 48 24.83 14.60 9.18
N GLU A 49 24.81 15.52 10.14
CA GLU A 49 24.80 15.17 11.57
C GLU A 49 23.48 14.49 11.98
N GLN A 50 22.33 14.97 11.48
CA GLN A 50 21.04 14.34 11.70
C GLN A 50 20.94 12.96 11.04
N GLU A 51 21.41 12.80 9.81
CA GLU A 51 21.46 11.51 9.12
C GLU A 51 22.37 10.53 9.86
N LYS A 52 23.54 11.00 10.33
CA LYS A 52 24.45 10.19 11.12
C LYS A 52 23.81 9.76 12.44
N LEU A 53 23.12 10.66 13.13
CA LEU A 53 22.43 10.35 14.38
C LEU A 53 21.28 9.36 14.15
N LYS A 54 20.52 9.51 13.06
CA LYS A 54 19.47 8.56 12.66
C LYS A 54 20.04 7.19 12.36
N TRP A 55 21.13 7.14 11.59
CA TRP A 55 21.83 5.89 11.27
C TRP A 55 22.40 5.21 12.52
N GLU A 56 23.03 5.97 13.42
CA GLU A 56 23.54 5.46 14.69
C GLU A 56 22.42 4.92 15.57
N HIS A 57 21.30 5.64 15.68
CA HIS A 57 20.13 5.18 16.42
C HIS A 57 19.51 3.92 15.81
N GLU A 58 19.37 3.87 14.48
CA GLU A 58 18.87 2.69 13.79
C GLU A 58 19.78 1.47 14.01
N LYS A 59 21.10 1.67 13.94
CA LYS A 59 22.09 0.62 14.24
C LYS A 59 22.00 0.15 15.69
N GLU A 60 21.89 1.07 16.64
CA GLU A 60 21.76 0.75 18.07
C GLU A 60 20.47 -0.04 18.35
N VAL A 61 19.35 0.38 17.75
CA VAL A 61 18.07 -0.35 17.86
C VAL A 61 18.20 -1.77 17.28
N LEU A 62 18.89 -1.92 16.16
CA LEU A 62 19.10 -3.24 15.54
C LEU A 62 19.99 -4.13 16.42
N GLU A 63 21.05 -3.59 17.00
CA GLU A 63 21.96 -4.29 17.90
C GLU A 63 21.27 -4.71 19.20
N LEU A 64 20.47 -3.82 19.81
CA LEU A 64 19.67 -4.13 21.00
C LEU A 64 18.64 -5.23 20.71
N LYS A 65 17.98 -5.21 19.54
CA LYS A 65 17.08 -6.28 19.11
C LYS A 65 17.80 -7.62 18.97
N LEU A 66 19.00 -7.62 18.38
CA LEU A 66 19.79 -8.84 18.24
C LEU A 66 20.19 -9.39 19.62
N ARG A 67 20.72 -8.54 20.50
CA ARG A 67 21.11 -8.93 21.87
C ARG A 67 19.94 -9.44 22.71
N ALA A 68 18.75 -8.85 22.56
CA ALA A 68 17.54 -9.32 23.22
C ALA A 68 17.15 -10.72 22.75
N SER A 69 17.24 -10.98 21.43
CA SER A 69 16.97 -12.31 20.86
C SER A 69 17.99 -13.37 21.31
N GLU A 70 19.27 -13.01 21.46
CA GLU A 70 20.32 -13.90 21.95
C GLU A 70 20.16 -14.20 23.46
N SER A 71 19.77 -13.21 24.25
CA SER A 71 19.54 -13.38 25.70
C SER A 71 18.33 -14.27 26.01
N GLN A 72 17.32 -14.30 25.14
CA GLN A 72 16.18 -15.22 25.25
C GLN A 72 16.54 -16.68 24.91
N SER A 73 17.67 -16.93 24.23
CA SER A 73 18.08 -18.28 23.82
C SER A 73 18.93 -19.03 24.86
N SER A 74 19.37 -18.37 25.95
CA SER A 74 20.34 -18.92 26.91
C SER A 74 19.85 -19.05 28.36
N SER A 75 18.57 -18.76 28.66
CA SER A 75 18.03 -18.91 30.02
C SER A 75 16.61 -19.47 30.02
N GLY A 76 16.42 -20.64 30.66
CA GLY A 76 15.12 -21.09 31.15
C GLY A 76 14.51 -22.30 30.42
N SER A 77 14.89 -23.50 30.85
CA SER A 77 13.96 -24.64 30.93
C SER A 77 12.92 -24.33 32.01
N GLU A 78 11.68 -24.77 31.75
CA GLU A 78 10.44 -24.66 32.55
C GLU A 78 9.60 -23.38 32.38
N GLY A 79 8.46 -23.55 31.69
CA GLY A 79 7.38 -22.56 31.60
C GLY A 79 7.01 -22.22 30.17
N VAL A 80 6.02 -22.93 29.61
CA VAL A 80 5.44 -22.71 28.28
C VAL A 80 5.04 -21.24 28.08
N SER A 81 5.81 -20.52 27.27
CA SER A 81 5.28 -19.43 26.46
C SER A 81 6.18 -19.31 25.23
N SER A 82 5.81 -20.06 24.21
CA SER A 82 6.40 -19.98 22.88
C SER A 82 6.28 -18.55 22.38
N THR A 83 7.34 -17.75 22.52
CA THR A 83 7.51 -16.55 21.69
C THR A 83 7.83 -17.09 20.31
N THR A 84 6.77 -17.40 19.56
CA THR A 84 6.86 -17.78 18.17
C THR A 84 7.54 -16.63 17.46
N VAL A 85 8.75 -16.87 16.95
CA VAL A 85 9.26 -16.12 15.81
C VAL A 85 8.25 -16.42 14.71
N THR A 86 7.23 -15.56 14.58
CA THR A 86 6.21 -15.72 13.55
C THR A 86 6.93 -15.75 12.22
N PRO A 87 6.91 -16.86 11.48
CA PRO A 87 7.49 -16.90 10.15
C PRO A 87 6.76 -15.81 9.36
N ARG A 88 7.49 -14.76 8.96
CA ARG A 88 6.89 -13.69 8.14
C ARG A 88 6.29 -14.37 6.91
N LEU A 89 4.96 -14.32 6.79
CA LEU A 89 4.29 -14.89 5.64
C LEU A 89 4.82 -14.19 4.41
N GLN A 90 5.46 -14.94 3.51
CA GLN A 90 5.83 -14.46 2.19
C GLN A 90 4.59 -14.51 1.29
N LEU A 91 3.55 -13.78 1.67
CA LEU A 91 2.34 -13.63 0.88
C LEU A 91 2.28 -12.19 0.38
N SER A 92 2.23 -12.01 -0.94
CA SER A 92 1.90 -10.72 -1.53
C SER A 92 0.55 -10.23 -1.00
N LYS A 93 0.47 -8.93 -0.73
CA LYS A 93 -0.77 -8.25 -0.35
C LYS A 93 -1.84 -8.41 -1.42
N TYR A 94 -3.10 -8.33 -1.00
CA TYR A 94 -4.25 -8.31 -1.89
C TYR A 94 -4.22 -7.07 -2.79
N VAL A 95 -4.43 -7.27 -4.09
CA VAL A 95 -4.52 -6.19 -5.08
C VAL A 95 -5.99 -5.90 -5.34
N GLU A 96 -6.39 -4.64 -5.23
CA GLU A 96 -7.78 -4.23 -5.45
C GLU A 96 -8.19 -4.49 -6.91
N GLY A 97 -9.20 -5.33 -7.10
CA GLY A 97 -9.70 -5.75 -8.42
C GLY A 97 -9.46 -7.24 -8.72
N ASP A 98 -8.61 -7.91 -7.96
CA ASP A 98 -8.45 -9.37 -8.02
C ASP A 98 -9.60 -10.07 -7.28
N ASP A 99 -9.86 -11.32 -7.67
CA ASP A 99 -10.84 -12.16 -6.97
C ASP A 99 -10.36 -12.47 -5.54
N ILE A 100 -11.23 -12.17 -4.57
CA ILE A 100 -10.90 -12.31 -3.16
C ILE A 100 -10.98 -13.78 -2.70
N GLU A 101 -11.81 -14.61 -3.35
CA GLU A 101 -12.01 -16.01 -2.96
C GLU A 101 -10.71 -16.82 -3.10
N PRO A 102 -10.07 -16.87 -4.30
CA PRO A 102 -8.80 -17.56 -4.47
C PRO A 102 -7.68 -16.98 -3.61
N PHE A 103 -7.73 -15.67 -3.32
CA PHE A 103 -6.74 -15.03 -2.45
C PHE A 103 -6.84 -15.52 -1.00
N ILE A 104 -8.07 -15.61 -0.47
CA ILE A 104 -8.32 -16.12 0.88
C ILE A 104 -7.93 -17.60 0.97
N GLU A 105 -8.28 -18.42 -0.02
CA GLU A 105 -7.90 -19.85 -0.05
C GLU A 105 -6.38 -20.04 -0.02
N ARG A 106 -5.64 -19.23 -0.81
CA ARG A 106 -4.19 -19.24 -0.82
C ARG A 106 -3.62 -18.85 0.55
N PHE A 107 -4.21 -17.87 1.23
CA PHE A 107 -3.82 -17.51 2.59
C PHE A 107 -4.05 -18.68 3.55
N GLU A 108 -5.20 -19.36 3.49
CA GLU A 108 -5.51 -20.51 4.34
C GLU A 108 -4.51 -21.64 4.15
N MET A 109 -4.21 -21.99 2.91
CA MET A 109 -3.21 -23.01 2.59
C MET A 109 -1.83 -22.68 3.18
N VAL A 110 -1.42 -21.41 3.13
CA VAL A 110 -0.16 -20.95 3.71
C VAL A 110 -0.22 -20.98 5.23
N ALA A 111 -1.28 -20.46 5.84
CA ALA A 111 -1.47 -20.47 7.29
C ALA A 111 -1.45 -21.88 7.87
N ASP A 112 -2.09 -22.84 7.20
CA ASP A 112 -2.11 -24.25 7.59
C ASP A 112 -0.74 -24.90 7.45
N THR A 113 0.00 -24.57 6.38
CA THR A 113 1.38 -25.05 6.16
C THR A 113 2.31 -24.58 7.27
N TYR A 114 2.20 -23.32 7.68
CA TYR A 114 2.98 -22.74 8.76
C TYR A 114 2.43 -23.05 10.16
N ARG A 115 1.25 -23.70 10.26
CA ARG A 115 0.55 -24.00 11.52
C ARG A 115 0.43 -22.77 12.41
N LEU A 116 -0.03 -21.66 11.84
CA LEU A 116 -0.18 -20.41 12.58
C LEU A 116 -1.25 -20.56 13.67
N ASP A 117 -0.98 -20.00 14.85
CA ASP A 117 -2.00 -19.83 15.88
C ASP A 117 -3.09 -18.86 15.41
N ASP A 118 -4.32 -19.02 15.90
CA ASP A 118 -5.48 -18.25 15.47
C ASP A 118 -5.29 -16.73 15.61
N ASP A 119 -4.61 -16.30 16.68
CA ASP A 119 -4.30 -14.88 16.92
C ASP A 119 -3.31 -14.31 15.89
N ILE A 120 -2.31 -15.11 15.51
CA ILE A 120 -1.31 -14.73 14.49
C ILE A 120 -1.97 -14.77 13.11
N LYS A 121 -2.78 -15.80 12.82
CA LYS A 121 -3.55 -15.93 11.59
C LYS A 121 -4.43 -14.70 11.37
N LYS A 122 -5.14 -14.26 12.42
CA LYS A 122 -5.95 -13.02 12.39
C LYS A 122 -5.12 -11.78 12.07
N LEU A 123 -3.98 -11.61 12.75
CA LEU A 123 -3.12 -10.43 12.57
C LEU A 123 -2.54 -10.38 11.15
N GLU A 124 -1.97 -11.48 10.69
CA GLU A 124 -1.42 -11.61 9.34
C GLU A 124 -2.50 -11.41 8.29
N PHE A 125 -3.71 -11.94 8.51
CA PHE A 125 -4.85 -11.74 7.61
C PHE A 125 -5.17 -10.26 7.42
N ILE A 126 -5.25 -9.47 8.50
CA ILE A 126 -5.52 -8.02 8.40
C ILE A 126 -4.40 -7.30 7.64
N ASN A 127 -3.13 -7.66 7.87
CA ASN A 127 -1.97 -7.02 7.24
C ASN A 127 -1.87 -7.26 5.72
N LEU A 128 -2.59 -8.26 5.20
CA LEU A 128 -2.61 -8.60 3.79
C LEU A 128 -3.59 -7.76 2.97
N PHE A 129 -4.48 -7.02 3.62
CA PHE A 129 -5.47 -6.17 2.96
C PHE A 129 -5.17 -4.70 3.19
N ASP A 130 -5.30 -3.90 2.13
CA ASP A 130 -5.25 -2.45 2.18
C ASP A 130 -6.57 -1.85 1.65
N GLY A 131 -6.76 -0.54 1.82
CA GLY A 131 -7.85 0.21 1.18
C GLY A 131 -9.27 -0.26 1.57
N LYS A 132 -10.09 -0.61 0.57
CA LYS A 132 -11.51 -0.96 0.78
C LYS A 132 -11.69 -2.23 1.59
N ALA A 133 -10.91 -3.28 1.31
CA ALA A 133 -10.95 -4.52 2.08
C ALA A 133 -10.65 -4.28 3.56
N LEU A 134 -9.61 -3.48 3.86
CA LEU A 134 -9.28 -3.11 5.23
C LEU A 134 -10.38 -2.28 5.90
N SER A 135 -11.04 -1.39 5.16
CA SER A 135 -12.16 -0.61 5.68
C SER A 135 -13.36 -1.48 6.09
N ILE A 136 -13.61 -2.57 5.37
CA ILE A 136 -14.65 -3.56 5.69
C ILE A 136 -14.28 -4.28 6.99
N LEU A 137 -13.03 -4.75 7.10
CA LEU A 137 -12.53 -5.41 8.32
C LEU A 137 -12.58 -4.48 9.54
N HIS A 138 -12.31 -3.19 9.38
CA HIS A 138 -12.38 -2.23 10.47
C HIS A 138 -13.80 -1.94 10.95
N ARG A 139 -14.81 -2.07 10.08
CA ARG A 139 -16.22 -1.91 10.43
C ARG A 139 -16.78 -3.04 11.29
N LEU A 140 -16.07 -4.16 11.42
CA LEU A 140 -16.47 -5.23 12.33
C LEU A 140 -16.19 -4.84 13.79
N ASP A 141 -17.14 -5.15 14.65
CA ASP A 141 -17.04 -4.97 16.09
C ASP A 141 -15.84 -5.74 16.66
N SER A 142 -15.15 -5.14 17.63
CA SER A 142 -13.91 -5.69 18.19
C SER A 142 -14.07 -7.09 18.79
N THR A 143 -15.25 -7.40 19.33
CA THR A 143 -15.61 -8.71 19.89
C THR A 143 -15.92 -9.77 18.83
N ALA A 144 -16.17 -9.36 17.59
CA ALA A 144 -16.49 -10.24 16.46
C ALA A 144 -15.35 -10.31 15.43
N ARG A 145 -14.16 -9.78 15.73
CA ARG A 145 -12.96 -9.88 14.86
C ARG A 145 -12.27 -11.22 15.02
N ASP A 146 -12.97 -12.34 14.90
CA ASP A 146 -12.31 -13.62 14.68
C ASP A 146 -12.00 -13.78 13.18
N TYR A 147 -11.13 -14.73 12.85
CA TYR A 147 -10.76 -15.00 11.45
C TYR A 147 -12.00 -15.32 10.59
N GLU A 148 -12.92 -16.14 11.13
CA GLU A 148 -14.11 -16.60 10.42
C GLU A 148 -15.08 -15.47 10.06
N ASN A 149 -15.36 -14.53 10.96
CA ASN A 149 -16.25 -13.41 10.64
C ASN A 149 -15.58 -12.40 9.71
N MET A 150 -14.26 -12.21 9.82
CA MET A 150 -13.52 -11.38 8.86
C MET A 150 -13.54 -11.96 7.44
N LYS A 151 -13.30 -13.27 7.30
CA LYS A 151 -13.45 -14.00 6.03
C LYS A 151 -14.86 -13.82 5.46
N LYS A 152 -15.90 -14.09 6.27
CA LYS A 152 -17.30 -13.94 5.84
C LYS A 152 -17.62 -12.52 5.40
N ALA A 153 -17.18 -11.51 6.14
CA ALA A 153 -17.45 -10.12 5.80
C ALA A 153 -16.79 -9.70 4.48
N LEU A 154 -15.56 -10.16 4.23
CA LEU A 154 -14.86 -9.90 2.97
C LEU A 154 -15.53 -10.63 1.80
N LEU A 155 -15.85 -11.92 1.96
CA LEU A 155 -16.56 -12.70 0.95
C LEU A 155 -17.94 -12.10 0.64
N GLN A 156 -18.68 -11.64 1.65
CA GLN A 156 -19.97 -10.98 1.44
C GLN A 156 -19.80 -9.66 0.68
N ALA A 157 -18.82 -8.83 1.05
CA ALA A 157 -18.62 -7.52 0.42
C ALA A 157 -18.11 -7.62 -1.02
N TYR A 158 -17.22 -8.59 -1.31
CA TYR A 158 -16.60 -8.78 -2.63
C TYR A 158 -17.36 -9.78 -3.51
N GLY A 159 -18.07 -10.74 -2.92
CA GLY A 159 -19.04 -11.61 -3.60
C GLY A 159 -20.27 -10.84 -4.06
N LEU A 160 -20.73 -9.85 -3.28
CA LEU A 160 -21.73 -8.88 -3.78
C LEU A 160 -21.20 -8.14 -5.00
N THR A 161 -19.91 -7.83 -5.14
CA THR A 161 -19.44 -7.05 -6.30
C THR A 161 -19.36 -7.82 -7.62
N VAL A 162 -19.16 -9.15 -7.64
CA VAL A 162 -19.19 -9.94 -8.89
C VAL A 162 -20.63 -10.21 -9.33
N ASP A 163 -21.51 -10.54 -8.39
CA ASP A 163 -22.93 -10.79 -8.67
C ASP A 163 -23.75 -9.51 -8.82
N ASP A 164 -23.36 -8.39 -8.19
CA ASP A 164 -23.95 -7.07 -8.47
C ASP A 164 -23.51 -6.55 -9.84
N ALA A 165 -22.28 -6.87 -10.31
CA ALA A 165 -21.86 -6.55 -11.68
C ALA A 165 -22.66 -7.36 -12.71
N ARG A 166 -22.91 -8.66 -12.45
CA ARG A 166 -23.85 -9.46 -13.24
C ARG A 166 -25.26 -8.87 -13.17
N ASN A 167 -25.79 -8.59 -11.99
CA ASN A 167 -27.14 -8.06 -11.83
C ASN A 167 -27.32 -6.67 -12.45
N GLN A 168 -26.29 -5.82 -12.44
CA GLN A 168 -26.31 -4.55 -13.16
C GLN A 168 -26.26 -4.74 -14.67
N PHE A 169 -25.50 -5.71 -15.19
CA PHE A 169 -25.51 -6.10 -16.61
C PHE A 169 -26.89 -6.61 -17.06
N TRP A 170 -27.52 -7.47 -16.25
CA TRP A 170 -28.88 -7.96 -16.50
C TRP A 170 -29.93 -6.85 -16.39
N ARG A 171 -29.80 -5.93 -15.42
CA ARG A 171 -30.71 -4.77 -15.26
C ARG A 171 -30.55 -3.73 -16.36
N ALA A 172 -29.34 -3.51 -16.87
CA ALA A 172 -29.10 -2.66 -18.04
C ALA A 172 -29.73 -3.28 -19.31
N SER A 173 -29.71 -4.61 -19.42
CA SER A 173 -30.38 -5.35 -20.50
C SER A 173 -31.92 -5.38 -20.36
N LEU A 174 -32.47 -4.96 -19.22
CA LEU A 174 -33.91 -4.98 -18.89
C LEU A 174 -34.58 -3.60 -19.02
N GLN A 175 -34.10 -2.73 -19.91
CA GLN A 175 -34.80 -1.48 -20.21
C GLN A 175 -35.89 -1.74 -21.28
N ASP A 176 -37.14 -1.79 -20.79
CA ASP A 176 -38.40 -2.14 -21.46
C ASP A 176 -38.84 -1.30 -22.70
N LYS A 177 -37.95 -0.53 -23.35
CA LYS A 177 -38.32 0.31 -24.51
C LYS A 177 -37.27 0.39 -25.62
N GLU A 178 -36.41 -0.60 -25.79
CA GLU A 178 -35.54 -0.68 -26.98
C GLU A 178 -36.10 -1.64 -28.02
N THR A 179 -36.21 -1.16 -29.25
CA THR A 179 -36.58 -1.98 -30.41
C THR A 179 -35.44 -2.93 -30.77
N VAL A 180 -35.77 -4.14 -31.25
CA VAL A 180 -34.85 -5.24 -31.59
C VAL A 180 -33.60 -4.80 -32.38
N ALA A 181 -33.70 -3.75 -33.20
CA ALA A 181 -32.58 -3.19 -33.97
C ALA A 181 -31.50 -2.46 -33.14
N GLN A 182 -31.85 -1.89 -31.98
CA GLN A 182 -30.89 -1.21 -31.08
C GLN A 182 -30.10 -2.23 -30.24
N PHE A 183 -30.74 -3.33 -29.85
CA PHE A 183 -30.11 -4.44 -29.13
C PHE A 183 -29.02 -5.14 -29.95
N SER A 184 -29.24 -5.29 -31.26
CA SER A 184 -28.24 -5.90 -32.17
C SER A 184 -26.96 -5.06 -32.31
N ALA A 185 -27.06 -3.73 -32.16
CA ALA A 185 -25.90 -2.83 -32.24
C ALA A 185 -25.04 -2.83 -30.95
N LEU A 186 -25.60 -3.26 -29.81
CA LEU A 186 -24.87 -3.35 -28.54
C LEU A 186 -24.14 -4.70 -28.37
N GLY A 187 -24.71 -5.77 -28.94
CA GLY A 187 -24.13 -7.12 -28.91
C GLY A 187 -22.81 -7.28 -29.67
N GLU A 188 -22.48 -6.38 -30.61
CA GLU A 188 -21.21 -6.41 -31.35
C GLU A 188 -20.02 -5.78 -30.60
N VAL A 189 -20.24 -5.06 -29.49
CA VAL A 189 -19.18 -4.30 -28.81
C VAL A 189 -18.56 -5.03 -27.61
N LEU A 190 -19.18 -6.11 -27.11
CA LEU A 190 -18.74 -6.80 -25.87
C LEU A 190 -18.11 -8.21 -26.00
N PRO A 191 -18.21 -8.99 -27.10
CA PRO A 191 -17.69 -10.37 -27.09
C PRO A 191 -16.16 -10.47 -27.27
N SER A 192 -15.42 -9.36 -27.34
CA SER A 192 -13.95 -9.42 -27.49
C SER A 192 -13.19 -9.61 -26.18
N ARG A 193 -13.83 -9.69 -25.00
CA ARG A 193 -13.07 -9.51 -23.75
C ARG A 193 -13.08 -10.59 -22.69
N ILE A 194 -14.05 -11.51 -22.59
CA ILE A 194 -14.03 -12.45 -21.46
C ILE A 194 -14.71 -13.79 -21.78
N VAL A 195 -14.05 -14.88 -21.37
CA VAL A 195 -14.61 -16.21 -21.10
C VAL A 195 -14.82 -17.12 -22.30
N GLY A 196 -13.71 -17.70 -22.77
CA GLY A 196 -13.66 -19.16 -22.87
C GLY A 196 -13.32 -19.74 -21.49
N SER A 197 -13.83 -20.94 -21.20
CA SER A 197 -13.69 -21.69 -19.95
C SER A 197 -14.63 -21.29 -18.83
N ALA A 198 -15.71 -22.05 -18.68
CA ALA A 198 -15.66 -23.16 -17.71
C ALA A 198 -16.97 -23.94 -17.80
N GLU A 199 -17.04 -24.84 -18.79
CA GLU A 199 -17.83 -26.05 -18.62
C GLU A 199 -17.26 -26.79 -17.41
N ASN A 200 -18.11 -27.18 -16.47
CA ASN A 200 -18.65 -28.55 -16.43
C ASN A 200 -18.96 -28.94 -14.99
N GLN A 201 -20.20 -29.35 -14.71
CA GLN A 201 -20.53 -30.67 -14.14
C GLN A 201 -21.87 -30.70 -13.39
N GLN A 202 -22.39 -31.92 -13.36
CA GLN A 202 -23.40 -32.53 -12.49
C GLN A 202 -24.80 -32.52 -13.12
N GLY A 203 -25.38 -33.68 -13.45
CA GLY A 203 -25.31 -34.96 -12.77
C GLY A 203 -26.66 -35.19 -12.11
N GLU A 204 -27.67 -35.55 -12.90
CA GLU A 204 -29.03 -35.75 -12.44
C GLU A 204 -29.33 -37.25 -12.29
N ASN A 205 -29.61 -37.63 -11.06
CA ASN A 205 -30.23 -38.88 -10.64
C ASN A 205 -31.72 -38.83 -11.00
N VAL A 206 -32.28 -39.84 -11.66
CA VAL A 206 -33.73 -40.09 -11.65
C VAL A 206 -33.99 -41.56 -11.36
N ALA A 207 -34.88 -41.74 -10.40
CA ALA A 207 -35.36 -42.99 -9.86
C ALA A 207 -36.54 -43.58 -10.66
N ASN A 208 -36.71 -44.88 -10.47
CA ASN A 208 -37.97 -45.57 -10.16
C ASN A 208 -38.80 -46.26 -11.26
N ASP A 209 -39.10 -47.51 -10.91
CA ASP A 209 -40.37 -48.25 -11.06
C ASP A 209 -40.64 -49.11 -12.31
N GLY A 210 -40.82 -50.41 -12.06
CA GLY A 210 -41.19 -51.48 -13.00
C GLY A 210 -40.69 -52.85 -12.57
#